data_AF-A0AAD4D3J5-F1
#
_entry.id   AF-A0AAD4D3J5-F1
#
_cell.length_a   1.000
_cell.length_b   1.000
_cell.length_c   1.000
_cell.angle_alpha   90.00
_cell.angle_beta   90.00
_cell.angle_gamma   90.00
#
_symmetry.space_group_name_H-M   'P 1'
#
loop_
_entity.id
_entity.type
_entity.pdbx_description
1 polymer ?
#
loop_
_entity_poly.entity_id
_entity_poly.type
_entity_poly.pdbx_seq_one_letter_code
_entity_poly.pdbx_strand_id
1 'polypeptide(L)' 'TGCRQYIVARPKLYVLILKHVPVYKTNFGDRMLYVIQDDNNVIVHLLNKDTLADDILVSANSAYSAVRQCMYKSLKRQG' A
#
# COMPACT_ATOMS: atom_id res chain seq x y z
N THR A 1 -1.40 -25.73 -16.91
CA THR A 1 0.04 -25.67 -16.57
C THR A 1 0.21 -24.85 -15.31
N GLY A 2 0.47 -25.50 -14.17
CA GLY A 2 0.76 -24.85 -12.89
C GLY A 2 2.12 -25.31 -12.39
N CYS A 3 2.87 -24.45 -11.71
CA CYS A 3 4.20 -24.79 -11.19
C CYS A 3 4.12 -26.04 -10.31
N ARG A 4 4.84 -27.10 -10.71
CA ARG A 4 5.24 -28.18 -9.79
C ARG A 4 5.98 -27.51 -8.64
N GLN A 5 5.45 -27.70 -7.43
CA GLN A 5 5.83 -27.07 -6.15
C GLN A 5 7.30 -26.60 -6.09
N TYR A 6 7.53 -25.31 -6.38
CA TYR A 6 8.84 -24.69 -6.20
C TYR A 6 8.77 -23.79 -4.96
N ILE A 7 9.52 -24.16 -3.92
CA ILE A 7 9.61 -23.36 -2.70
C ILE A 7 10.68 -22.28 -2.91
N VAL A 8 10.26 -21.03 -2.84
CA VAL A 8 11.16 -19.87 -2.90
C VAL A 8 11.22 -19.23 -1.52
N ALA A 9 12.44 -19.00 -1.04
CA ALA A 9 12.64 -18.22 0.18
C ALA A 9 12.12 -16.79 -0.03
N ARG A 10 11.38 -16.25 0.96
CA ARG A 10 10.78 -14.90 0.87
C ARG A 10 11.76 -13.79 0.44
N PRO A 11 13.00 -13.73 0.94
CA PRO A 11 13.96 -12.70 0.50
C PRO A 11 14.31 -12.83 -1.00
N LYS A 12 14.40 -14.06 -1.53
CA LYS A 12 14.68 -14.29 -2.95
C LYS A 12 13.52 -13.81 -3.82
N LEU A 13 12.27 -14.06 -3.38
CA LEU A 13 11.08 -13.57 -4.09
C LEU A 13 11.01 -12.04 -4.07
N TYR A 14 11.26 -11.40 -2.92
CA TYR A 14 11.30 -9.95 -2.80
C TYR A 14 12.31 -9.30 -3.76
N VAL A 15 13.54 -9.83 -3.79
CA VAL A 15 14.58 -9.35 -4.71
C VAL A 15 14.18 -9.55 -6.17
N LEU A 16 13.55 -10.68 -6.52
CA LEU A 16 13.11 -10.96 -7.88
C LEU A 16 12.04 -9.96 -8.33
N ILE A 17 11.05 -9.65 -7.49
CA ILE A 17 10.02 -8.65 -7.80
C ILE A 17 10.66 -7.26 -7.97
N LEU A 18 11.52 -6.85 -7.03
CA LEU A 18 12.13 -5.52 -7.02
C LEU A 18 12.98 -5.27 -8.28
N LYS A 19 13.63 -6.31 -8.84
CA LYS A 19 14.38 -6.21 -10.10
C LYS A 19 13.54 -5.83 -11.32
N HIS A 20 12.23 -6.09 -11.28
CA HIS A 20 11.32 -5.79 -12.39
C HIS A 20 10.55 -4.47 -12.20
N VAL A 21 10.68 -3.82 -11.05
CA VAL A 21 10.02 -2.54 -10.78
C VAL A 21 11.03 -1.41 -10.97
N PRO A 22 10.75 -0.39 -11.80
CA PRO A 22 11.63 0.76 -11.94
C PRO A 22 11.84 1.46 -10.59
N VAL A 23 13.11 1.83 -10.30
CA VAL A 23 13.50 2.38 -8.98
C VAL A 23 12.69 3.62 -8.62
N TYR A 24 12.45 4.52 -9.57
CA TYR A 24 11.68 5.76 -9.36
C TYR A 24 10.19 5.53 -9.04
N LYS A 25 9.67 4.31 -9.21
CA LYS A 25 8.28 3.95 -8.85
C LYS A 25 8.18 3.40 -7.42
N THR A 26 9.30 3.25 -6.72
CA THR A 26 9.33 2.67 -5.38
C THR A 26 9.94 3.65 -4.40
N ASN A 27 9.12 4.13 -3.46
CA ASN A 27 9.60 4.92 -2.33
C ASN A 27 9.71 4.02 -1.09
N PHE A 28 10.88 4.04 -0.46
CA PHE A 28 11.15 3.31 0.77
C PHE A 28 11.23 4.27 1.95
N GLY A 29 10.91 3.77 3.15
CA GLY A 29 10.89 4.59 4.38
C GLY A 29 9.57 5.31 4.61
N ASP A 30 8.70 5.37 3.59
CA ASP A 30 7.37 5.94 3.72
C ASP A 30 6.47 5.07 4.58
N ARG A 31 5.82 5.70 5.56
CA ARG A 31 4.79 5.08 6.37
C ARG A 31 3.52 5.92 6.30
N MET A 32 2.44 5.33 5.81
CA MET A 32 1.11 5.95 5.79
C MET A 32 0.52 6.05 7.21
N LEU A 33 -0.06 7.21 7.52
CA LEU A 33 -0.71 7.52 8.80
C LEU A 33 -2.23 7.49 8.69
N TYR A 34 -2.78 8.24 7.74
CA TYR A 34 -4.22 8.28 7.51
C TYR A 34 -4.54 8.60 6.04
N VAL A 35 -5.77 8.25 5.65
CA VAL A 35 -6.30 8.45 4.30
C VAL A 35 -7.56 9.28 4.40
N ILE A 36 -7.67 10.26 3.50
CA ILE A 36 -8.90 11.00 3.22
C ILE A 36 -9.32 10.63 1.80
N GLN A 37 -10.60 10.32 1.63
CA GLN A 37 -11.21 10.19 0.32
C GLN A 37 -12.04 11.45 0.08
N ASP A 38 -11.72 12.14 -1.01
CA ASP A 38 -12.52 13.22 -1.59
C ASP A 38 -13.37 12.64 -2.74
N ASP A 39 -14.25 13.46 -3.33
CA ASP A 39 -15.15 13.03 -4.40
C ASP A 39 -14.39 12.47 -5.62
N ASN A 40 -13.19 12.99 -5.89
CA ASN A 40 -12.40 12.66 -7.07
C ASN A 40 -11.06 11.99 -6.78
N ASN A 41 -10.55 12.06 -5.56
CA ASN A 41 -9.18 11.66 -5.25
C ASN A 41 -9.06 10.97 -3.88
N VAL A 42 -8.00 10.19 -3.72
CA VAL A 42 -7.54 9.67 -2.45
C VAL A 42 -6.28 10.43 -2.02
N ILE A 43 -6.33 11.01 -0.84
CA ILE A 43 -5.24 11.74 -0.22
C ILE A 43 -4.62 10.88 0.89
N VAL A 44 -3.34 10.57 0.77
CA VAL A 44 -2.55 9.79 1.72
C VAL A 44 -1.60 10.72 2.46
N HIS A 45 -1.68 10.72 3.79
CA HIS A 45 -0.73 11.43 4.62
C HIS A 45 0.30 10.46 5.19
N LEU A 46 1.58 10.82 5.03
CA LEU A 46 2.73 10.03 5.44
C LEU A 46 3.32 10.54 6.76
N LEU A 47 4.10 9.68 7.43
CA LEU A 47 4.73 9.97 8.73
C LEU A 47 5.73 11.14 8.67
N ASN A 48 6.39 11.32 7.53
CA ASN A 48 7.29 12.43 7.27
C ASN A 48 6.56 13.77 7.01
N LYS A 49 5.23 13.81 7.16
CA LYS A 49 4.34 14.96 6.87
C LYS A 49 4.09 15.22 5.39
N ASP A 50 4.66 14.41 4.51
CA ASP A 50 4.34 14.49 3.08
C ASP A 50 2.91 13.99 2.83
N THR A 51 2.32 14.52 1.76
CA THR A 51 0.96 14.19 1.34
C THR A 51 0.97 13.82 -0.13
N LEU A 52 0.34 12.69 -0.46
CA LEU A 52 0.19 12.19 -1.83
C LEU A 52 -1.30 12.22 -2.20
N ALA A 53 -1.64 12.75 -3.36
CA ALA A 53 -3.00 12.75 -3.90
C ALA A 53 -3.01 12.04 -5.25
N ASP A 54 -3.91 11.07 -5.40
CA ASP A 54 -4.04 10.25 -6.62
C ASP A 54 -5.48 9.74 -6.76
N ASP A 55 -5.85 9.22 -7.92
CA ASP A 55 -7.21 8.75 -8.21
C ASP A 55 -7.55 7.46 -7.45
N ILE A 56 -6.58 6.54 -7.34
CA ILE A 56 -6.80 5.19 -6.79
C ILE A 56 -5.71 4.80 -5.80
N LEU A 57 -6.13 4.40 -4.60
CA LEU A 57 -5.26 3.78 -3.59
C LEU A 57 -5.47 2.27 -3.53
N VAL A 58 -4.43 1.49 -3.85
CA VAL A 58 -4.42 0.03 -3.66
C VAL A 58 -3.57 -0.33 -2.45
N SER A 59 -4.18 -0.85 -1.38
CA SER A 59 -3.44 -1.28 -0.19
C SER A 59 -2.99 -2.74 -0.30
N ALA A 60 -1.68 -2.98 -0.37
CA ALA A 60 -1.08 -4.32 -0.29
C ALA A 60 -0.51 -4.62 1.11
N ASN A 61 -1.11 -4.01 2.14
CA ASN A 61 -0.63 -4.14 3.53
C ASN A 61 -1.28 -5.35 4.19
N SER A 62 -0.51 -6.07 5.02
CA SER A 62 -0.95 -7.31 5.68
C SER A 62 -2.03 -7.06 6.74
N ALA A 63 -2.24 -8.00 7.67
CA ALA A 63 -3.28 -7.95 8.71
C ALA A 63 -3.38 -6.59 9.44
N TYR A 64 -2.26 -5.90 9.66
CA TYR A 64 -2.19 -4.62 10.37
C TYR A 64 -2.33 -3.38 9.45
N SER A 65 -3.13 -3.47 8.40
CA SER A 65 -3.29 -2.37 7.43
C SER A 65 -3.91 -1.11 8.05
N ALA A 66 -3.12 -0.04 8.11
CA ALA A 66 -3.60 1.30 8.48
C ALA A 66 -4.69 1.81 7.53
N VAL A 67 -4.62 1.48 6.23
CA VAL A 67 -5.65 1.84 5.24
C VAL A 67 -7.01 1.24 5.63
N ARG A 68 -7.05 -0.07 5.91
CA ARG A 68 -8.31 -0.73 6.31
C ARG A 68 -8.85 -0.18 7.63
N GLN A 69 -7.98 0.14 8.58
CA GLN A 69 -8.39 0.75 9.84
C GLN A 69 -8.99 2.15 9.62
N CYS A 70 -8.40 2.98 8.76
CA CYS A 70 -8.92 4.29 8.41
C CYS A 70 -10.28 4.20 7.69
N MET A 71 -10.40 3.33 6.68
CA MET A 71 -11.65 3.11 5.97
C MET A 71 -12.76 2.64 6.91
N TYR A 72 -12.48 1.66 7.78
CA TYR A 72 -13.43 1.19 8.78
C TYR A 72 -13.90 2.32 9.72
N LYS A 73 -12.96 3.13 10.24
CA LYS A 73 -13.29 4.28 11.09
C LYS A 73 -14.09 5.35 10.34
N SER A 74 -13.89 5.50 9.03
CA SER A 74 -14.65 6.44 8.20
C SER A 74 -16.08 5.95 8.03
N LEU A 75 -16.27 4.71 7.57
CA LEU A 75 -17.58 4.10 7.37
C LEU A 75 -18.38 4.05 8.67
N LYS A 76 -17.74 3.65 9.77
CA LYS A 76 -18.39 3.63 11.11
C LYS A 76 -18.89 5.01 11.56
N ARG A 77 -18.30 6.11 11.07
CA ARG A 77 -18.79 7.47 11.35
C ARG A 77 -19.95 7.88 10.45
N GLN A 78 -20.08 7.26 9.28
CA GLN A 78 -21.14 7.55 8.30
C GLN A 78 -22.44 6.80 8.60
N GLY A 79 -22.40 5.73 9.41
CA GLY A 79 -23.55 4.94 9.84
C GLY A 79 -23.40 3.49 9.40
#